data_AF-A0A959DRI5-F1
#
_entry.id   AF-A0A959DRI5-F1
#
_cell.length_a   1.000
_cell.length_b   1.000
_cell.length_c   1.000
_cell.angle_alpha   90.00
_cell.angle_beta   90.00
_cell.angle_gamma   90.00
#
_symmetry.space_group_name_H-M   'P 1'
#
loop_
_entity.id
_entity.type
_entity.pdbx_description
1 polymer ?
#
loop_
_entity_poly.entity_id
_entity_poly.type
_entity_poly.pdbx_seq_one_letter_code
_entity_poly.pdbx_strand_id
1 'polypeptide(L)'
;MFQLIKELSAALCLICILSLLSCRSNEEDWNNPVKIYNTLCSCKNQSGQTIDEGLKAMLSTQNIPSGNTDQINTWLNANTDQFVDFIQDKYRSDTLFMAQFQAAQDTLAAHGSVMATKGAFEELFSVKVKYPGCVAAMHLLYQN
;
A
#
# COMPACT_ATOMS: atom_id res chain seq x y z
N MET A 1 -9.36 -57.39 -26.70
CA MET A 1 -9.37 -56.01 -27.24
C MET A 1 -10.01 -54.98 -26.28
N PHE A 2 -10.07 -55.25 -24.96
CA PHE A 2 -10.72 -54.34 -23.97
C PHE A 2 -9.79 -53.87 -22.83
N GLN A 3 -8.50 -54.26 -22.86
CA GLN A 3 -7.53 -53.90 -21.81
C GLN A 3 -6.61 -52.74 -22.20
N LEU A 4 -6.47 -52.41 -23.50
CA LEU A 4 -5.65 -51.26 -23.93
C LEU A 4 -6.33 -49.89 -23.76
N ILE A 5 -7.64 -49.85 -23.50
CA ILE A 5 -8.40 -48.58 -23.43
C ILE A 5 -8.44 -48.01 -22.00
N LYS A 6 -8.29 -48.85 -20.96
CA LYS A 6 -8.32 -48.38 -19.56
C LYS A 6 -7.04 -47.66 -19.12
N GLU A 7 -5.89 -48.04 -19.67
CA GLU A 7 -4.58 -47.42 -19.35
C GLU A 7 -4.44 -46.03 -19.97
N LEU A 8 -5.04 -45.80 -21.16
CA LEU A 8 -4.99 -44.48 -21.83
C LEU A 8 -5.77 -43.39 -21.09
N SER A 9 -6.84 -43.75 -20.37
CA SER A 9 -7.72 -42.78 -19.71
C SER A 9 -7.14 -42.27 -18.38
N ALA A 10 -6.34 -43.09 -17.69
CA ALA A 10 -5.63 -42.68 -16.49
C ALA A 10 -4.42 -41.78 -16.82
N ALA A 11 -3.71 -42.06 -17.91
CA ALA A 11 -2.55 -41.28 -18.34
C ALA A 11 -2.93 -39.85 -18.80
N LEU A 12 -4.08 -39.67 -19.48
CA LEU A 12 -4.56 -38.33 -19.85
C LEU A 12 -4.98 -37.49 -18.65
N CYS A 13 -5.55 -38.11 -17.61
CA CYS A 13 -5.98 -37.39 -16.42
C CYS A 13 -4.78 -36.86 -15.60
N LEU A 14 -3.69 -37.63 -15.53
CA LEU A 14 -2.46 -37.22 -14.83
C LEU A 14 -1.73 -36.08 -15.58
N ILE A 15 -1.73 -36.10 -16.92
CA ILE A 15 -1.13 -35.02 -17.73
C ILE A 15 -1.93 -33.72 -17.58
N CYS A 16 -3.26 -33.76 -17.50
CA CYS A 16 -4.08 -32.57 -17.23
C CYS A 16 -3.80 -31.96 -15.85
N ILE A 17 -3.54 -32.77 -14.83
CA ILE A 17 -3.21 -32.29 -13.47
C ILE A 17 -1.79 -31.70 -13.42
N LEU A 18 -0.81 -32.32 -14.08
CA LEU A 18 0.57 -31.81 -14.16
C LEU A 18 0.72 -30.57 -15.07
N SER A 19 -0.17 -30.40 -16.06
CA SER A 19 -0.19 -29.21 -16.93
C SER A 19 -0.75 -27.96 -16.24
N LEU A 20 -1.61 -28.12 -15.22
CA LEU A 20 -2.15 -27.01 -14.42
C LEU A 20 -1.15 -26.46 -13.40
N LEU A 21 -0.11 -27.25 -13.04
CA LEU A 21 0.96 -26.83 -12.13
C LEU A 21 2.07 -26.00 -12.78
N SER A 22 1.99 -25.75 -14.10
CA SER A 22 2.97 -24.91 -14.82
C SER A 22 2.44 -23.53 -15.21
N CYS A 23 1.22 -23.16 -14.78
CA CYS A 23 0.92 -21.75 -14.62
C CYS A 23 1.68 -21.27 -13.39
N ARG A 24 2.93 -20.79 -13.59
CA ARG A 24 3.46 -19.74 -12.70
C ARG A 24 2.44 -18.60 -12.78
N SER A 25 1.43 -18.62 -11.92
CA SER A 25 0.93 -17.34 -11.42
C SER A 25 2.17 -16.67 -10.87
N ASN A 26 2.51 -15.49 -11.37
CA ASN A 26 3.28 -14.57 -10.55
C ASN A 26 2.41 -14.41 -9.30
N GLU A 27 2.70 -15.19 -8.26
CA GLU A 27 2.03 -15.03 -6.98
C GLU A 27 2.22 -13.56 -6.63
N GLU A 28 1.09 -12.92 -6.43
CA GLU A 28 1.06 -11.50 -6.16
C GLU A 28 1.88 -11.26 -4.89
N ASP A 29 2.98 -10.53 -5.02
CA ASP A 29 3.88 -10.30 -3.89
C ASP A 29 3.25 -9.29 -2.93
N TRP A 30 2.52 -9.80 -1.95
CA TRP A 30 1.86 -9.03 -0.91
C TRP A 30 2.83 -8.43 0.12
N ASN A 31 4.09 -8.84 0.10
CA ASN A 31 5.16 -8.22 0.88
C ASN A 31 5.91 -7.13 0.09
N ASN A 32 5.58 -6.92 -1.19
CA ASN A 32 6.14 -5.85 -1.99
C ASN A 32 5.80 -4.48 -1.36
N PRO A 33 6.79 -3.69 -0.96
CA PRO A 33 6.53 -2.40 -0.32
C PRO A 33 5.75 -1.41 -1.19
N VAL A 34 6.01 -1.37 -2.50
CA VAL A 34 5.26 -0.50 -3.41
C VAL A 34 3.79 -0.87 -3.41
N LYS A 35 3.47 -2.17 -3.35
CA LYS A 35 2.10 -2.65 -3.27
C LYS A 35 1.44 -2.24 -1.95
N ILE A 36 2.12 -2.49 -0.83
CA ILE A 36 1.65 -2.11 0.51
C ILE A 36 1.29 -0.62 0.56
N TYR A 37 2.18 0.25 0.09
CA TYR A 37 1.92 1.70 0.08
C TYR A 37 0.89 2.13 -0.96
N ASN A 38 0.79 1.48 -2.11
CA ASN A 38 -0.32 1.75 -3.03
C ASN A 38 -1.66 1.45 -2.38
N THR A 39 -1.76 0.37 -1.59
CA THR A 39 -2.99 0.04 -0.88
C THR A 39 -3.26 1.07 0.22
N LEU A 40 -2.31 1.29 1.13
CA LEU A 40 -2.50 2.19 2.29
C LEU A 40 -2.68 3.66 1.89
N CYS A 41 -1.86 4.18 0.99
CA CYS A 41 -1.85 5.61 0.63
C CYS A 41 -2.92 6.01 -0.39
N SER A 42 -3.69 5.04 -0.91
CA SER A 42 -4.84 5.33 -1.78
C SER A 42 -6.11 5.70 -1.01
N CYS A 43 -6.13 5.51 0.31
CA CYS A 43 -7.28 5.84 1.16
C CYS A 43 -7.60 7.33 1.12
N LYS A 44 -8.89 7.66 1.10
CA LYS A 44 -9.39 9.02 0.95
C LYS A 44 -10.28 9.44 2.12
N ASN A 45 -10.12 10.67 2.56
CA ASN A 45 -11.01 11.30 3.53
C ASN A 45 -12.38 11.65 2.92
N GLN A 46 -13.30 12.20 3.70
CA GLN A 46 -14.64 12.60 3.25
C GLN A 46 -14.63 13.63 2.12
N SER A 47 -13.55 14.41 1.98
CA SER A 47 -13.36 15.35 0.87
C SER A 47 -12.81 14.68 -0.40
N GLY A 48 -12.59 13.37 -0.39
CA GLY A 48 -12.10 12.61 -1.53
C GLY A 48 -10.58 12.77 -1.77
N GLN A 49 -9.85 13.27 -0.77
CA GLN A 49 -8.41 13.52 -0.84
C GLN A 49 -7.62 12.45 -0.09
N THR A 50 -6.52 12.01 -0.70
CA THR A 50 -5.45 11.27 -0.05
C THR A 50 -4.56 12.21 0.76
N ILE A 51 -3.77 11.66 1.69
CA ILE A 51 -2.81 12.44 2.50
C ILE A 51 -1.86 13.24 1.61
N ASP A 52 -1.30 12.63 0.56
CA ASP A 52 -0.37 13.31 -0.33
C ASP A 52 -1.04 14.38 -1.19
N GLU A 53 -2.32 14.23 -1.57
CA GLU A 53 -3.07 15.30 -2.23
C GLU A 53 -3.32 16.49 -1.29
N GLY A 54 -3.63 16.22 -0.02
CA GLY A 54 -3.78 17.27 0.98
C GLY A 54 -2.44 17.95 1.34
N LEU A 55 -1.34 17.20 1.45
CA LEU A 55 0.00 17.77 1.62
C LEU A 55 0.39 18.67 0.44
N LYS A 56 0.11 18.24 -0.80
CA LYS A 56 0.30 19.07 -1.99
C LYS A 56 -0.44 20.41 -1.88
N ALA A 57 -1.67 20.40 -1.38
CA ALA A 57 -2.44 21.62 -1.16
C ALA A 57 -1.76 22.53 -0.12
N MET A 58 -1.30 21.98 1.01
CA MET A 58 -0.56 22.74 2.02
C MET A 58 0.71 23.37 1.46
N LEU A 59 1.53 22.59 0.75
CA LEU A 59 2.77 23.06 0.14
C LEU A 59 2.54 24.14 -0.91
N SER A 60 1.46 24.01 -1.69
CA SER A 60 1.09 25.02 -2.69
C SER A 60 0.78 26.37 -2.04
N THR A 61 0.17 26.41 -0.86
CA THR A 61 -0.07 27.69 -0.15
C THR A 61 1.22 28.38 0.30
N GLN A 62 2.31 27.62 0.41
CA GLN A 62 3.65 28.08 0.81
C GLN A 62 4.58 28.33 -0.39
N ASN A 63 4.07 28.22 -1.62
CA ASN A 63 4.86 28.26 -2.87
C ASN A 63 5.97 27.19 -2.93
N ILE A 64 5.77 26.03 -2.30
CA ILE A 64 6.73 24.92 -2.32
C ILE A 64 6.34 23.95 -3.46
N PRO A 65 7.23 23.68 -4.42
CA PRO A 65 6.97 22.73 -5.50
C PRO A 65 6.75 21.30 -4.98
N SER A 66 5.59 20.73 -5.27
CA SER A 66 5.24 19.36 -4.88
C SER A 66 6.00 18.25 -5.62
N GLY A 67 6.83 18.59 -6.60
CA GLY A 67 7.65 17.64 -7.34
C GLY A 67 9.08 17.50 -6.80
N ASN A 68 9.45 18.30 -5.80
CA ASN A 68 10.79 18.30 -5.23
C ASN A 68 10.80 17.61 -3.85
N THR A 69 11.16 16.33 -3.85
CA THR A 69 11.18 15.49 -2.64
C THR A 69 12.05 16.07 -1.53
N ASP A 70 13.18 16.70 -1.85
CA ASP A 70 14.07 17.29 -0.84
C ASP A 70 13.43 18.51 -0.15
N GLN A 71 12.73 19.35 -0.92
CA GLN A 71 11.99 20.48 -0.37
C GLN A 71 10.78 20.03 0.45
N ILE A 72 10.09 18.97 0.01
CA ILE A 72 8.99 18.37 0.77
C ILE A 72 9.49 17.84 2.11
N ASN A 73 10.57 17.05 2.11
CA ASN A 73 11.16 16.51 3.33
C ASN A 73 11.67 17.62 4.26
N THR A 74 12.30 18.65 3.69
CA THR A 74 12.73 19.83 4.46
C THR A 74 11.55 20.52 5.13
N TRP A 75 10.44 20.68 4.40
CA TRP A 75 9.23 21.30 4.95
C TRP A 75 8.59 20.44 6.04
N LEU A 76 8.44 19.12 5.82
CA LEU A 76 7.90 18.18 6.81
C LEU A 76 8.71 18.18 8.12
N ASN A 77 10.03 18.25 8.01
CA ASN A 77 10.93 18.32 9.17
C ASN A 77 10.85 19.68 9.89
N ALA A 78 10.65 20.77 9.16
CA ALA A 78 10.56 22.12 9.73
C ALA A 78 9.16 22.44 10.31
N ASN A 79 8.12 21.74 9.86
CA ASN A 79 6.72 22.02 10.20
C ASN A 79 6.01 20.78 10.77
N THR A 80 6.73 20.00 11.58
CA THR A 80 6.22 18.72 12.11
C THR A 80 4.91 18.90 12.86
N ASP A 81 4.79 19.87 13.76
CA ASP A 81 3.56 20.10 14.53
C ASP A 81 2.38 20.44 13.62
N GLN A 82 2.60 21.34 12.64
CA GLN A 82 1.57 21.70 11.66
C GLN A 82 1.12 20.49 10.84
N PHE A 83 2.06 19.63 10.45
CA PHE A 83 1.75 18.41 9.71
C PHE A 83 1.00 17.40 10.60
N VAL A 84 1.39 17.22 11.85
CA VAL A 84 0.69 16.36 12.81
C VAL A 84 -0.74 16.84 13.01
N ASP A 85 -0.96 18.13 13.27
CA ASP A 85 -2.30 18.71 13.44
C ASP A 85 -3.17 18.50 12.19
N PHE A 86 -2.58 18.68 11.00
CA PHE A 86 -3.24 18.39 9.74
C PHE A 86 -3.65 16.91 9.62
N ILE A 87 -2.78 15.96 9.98
CA ILE A 87 -3.11 14.53 9.97
C ILE A 87 -4.22 14.23 10.98
N GLN A 88 -4.15 14.82 12.18
CA GLN A 88 -5.14 14.63 13.23
C GLN A 88 -6.52 15.14 12.80
N ASP A 89 -6.59 16.35 12.26
CA ASP A 89 -7.83 17.02 11.89
C ASP A 89 -8.46 16.45 10.60
N LYS A 90 -7.66 16.11 9.59
CA LYS A 90 -8.17 15.76 8.25
C LYS A 90 -8.28 14.28 7.95
N TYR A 91 -7.63 13.42 8.74
CA TYR A 91 -7.55 11.99 8.46
C TYR A 91 -7.81 11.15 9.69
N ARG A 92 -7.17 11.44 10.82
CA ARG A 92 -7.32 10.62 12.04
C ARG A 92 -8.72 10.72 12.65
N SER A 93 -9.28 11.92 12.68
CA SER A 93 -10.65 12.18 13.13
C SER A 93 -11.71 11.83 12.06
N ASP A 94 -11.29 11.62 10.82
CA ASP A 94 -12.17 11.28 9.70
C ASP A 94 -12.53 9.79 9.73
N THR A 95 -13.79 9.52 10.07
CA THR A 95 -14.32 8.16 10.20
C THR A 95 -14.30 7.36 8.89
N LEU A 96 -14.48 8.02 7.74
CA LEU A 96 -14.45 7.36 6.44
C LEU A 96 -13.01 6.96 6.09
N PHE A 97 -12.06 7.88 6.29
CA PHE A 97 -10.65 7.60 6.08
C PHE A 97 -10.18 6.44 6.96
N MET A 98 -10.46 6.50 8.27
CA MET A 98 -10.00 5.47 9.20
C MET A 98 -10.63 4.10 8.90
N ALA A 99 -11.89 4.06 8.47
CA ALA A 99 -12.53 2.81 8.05
C ALA A 99 -11.87 2.22 6.78
N GLN A 100 -11.58 3.04 5.76
CA GLN A 100 -10.86 2.60 4.57
C GLN A 100 -9.44 2.14 4.90
N PHE A 101 -8.75 2.89 5.76
CA PHE A 101 -7.39 2.57 6.18
C PHE A 101 -7.33 1.26 6.97
N GLN A 102 -8.32 0.97 7.81
CA GLN A 102 -8.44 -0.32 8.49
C GLN A 102 -8.71 -1.45 7.49
N ALA A 103 -9.65 -1.28 6.56
CA ALA A 103 -9.94 -2.28 5.54
C ALA A 103 -8.72 -2.59 4.64
N ALA A 104 -7.90 -1.57 4.34
CA ALA A 104 -6.64 -1.72 3.64
C ALA A 104 -5.64 -2.58 4.43
N GLN A 105 -5.49 -2.33 5.72
CA GLN A 105 -4.65 -3.14 6.61
C GLN A 105 -5.16 -4.58 6.70
N ASP A 106 -6.48 -4.77 6.87
CA ASP A 106 -7.10 -6.09 6.95
C ASP A 106 -6.89 -6.90 5.66
N THR A 107 -6.98 -6.23 4.51
CA THR A 107 -6.69 -6.84 3.21
C THR A 107 -5.23 -7.30 3.15
N LEU A 108 -4.28 -6.42 3.50
CA LEU A 108 -2.86 -6.77 3.51
C LEU A 108 -2.56 -7.94 4.46
N ALA A 109 -3.15 -7.92 5.66
CA ALA A 109 -2.99 -8.98 6.65
C ALA A 109 -3.59 -10.32 6.18
N ALA A 110 -4.78 -10.29 5.57
CA ALA A 110 -5.43 -11.49 5.02
C ALA A 110 -4.59 -12.18 3.93
N HIS A 111 -3.78 -11.39 3.22
CA HIS A 111 -2.83 -11.89 2.23
C HIS A 111 -1.42 -12.19 2.78
N GLY A 112 -1.24 -12.16 4.11
CA GLY A 112 0.02 -12.51 4.78
C GLY A 112 1.12 -11.44 4.68
N SER A 113 0.75 -10.18 4.40
CA SER A 113 1.69 -9.06 4.33
C SER A 113 2.24 -8.72 5.72
N VAL A 114 3.56 -8.61 5.84
CA VAL A 114 4.23 -8.18 7.07
C VAL A 114 4.35 -6.66 7.07
N MET A 115 3.32 -5.97 7.57
CA MET A 115 3.31 -4.50 7.71
C MET A 115 4.28 -3.97 8.81
N ALA A 116 4.92 -4.86 9.57
CA ALA A 116 5.65 -4.57 10.81
C ALA A 116 6.97 -3.80 10.64
N THR A 117 7.51 -3.66 9.45
CA THR A 117 8.79 -2.95 9.28
C THR A 117 8.60 -1.44 9.10
N LYS A 118 8.13 -0.74 10.14
CA LYS A 118 8.31 0.73 10.27
C LYS A 118 9.71 1.17 9.81
N GLY A 119 10.75 0.37 10.09
CA GLY A 119 12.13 0.61 9.62
C GLY A 119 12.39 0.30 8.14
N ALA A 120 12.12 -0.91 7.64
CA ALA A 120 12.48 -1.28 6.26
C ALA A 120 11.60 -0.61 5.18
N PHE A 121 10.39 -0.17 5.55
CA PHE A 121 9.47 0.51 4.65
C PHE A 121 9.81 1.98 4.43
N GLU A 122 10.35 2.64 5.46
CA GLU A 122 10.86 4.00 5.35
C GLU A 122 12.13 4.08 4.50
N GLU A 123 12.82 2.98 4.20
CA GLU A 123 14.09 3.00 3.47
C GLU A 123 13.94 3.01 1.94
N LEU A 124 12.72 2.81 1.40
CA LEU A 124 12.51 2.82 -0.04
C LEU A 124 12.29 4.21 -0.61
N PHE A 125 13.35 4.73 -1.22
CA PHE A 125 13.35 6.02 -1.92
C PHE A 125 12.18 6.18 -2.91
N SER A 126 11.88 5.15 -3.72
CA SER A 126 10.79 5.21 -4.70
C SER A 126 9.41 5.40 -4.07
N VAL A 127 9.19 4.82 -2.88
CA VAL A 127 7.95 4.98 -2.12
C VAL A 127 7.89 6.38 -1.52
N LYS A 128 8.98 6.85 -0.90
CA LYS A 128 9.07 8.20 -0.32
C LYS A 128 8.89 9.31 -1.35
N VAL A 129 9.38 9.13 -2.58
CA VAL A 129 9.15 10.09 -3.68
C VAL A 129 7.69 10.10 -4.11
N LYS A 130 7.03 8.93 -4.14
CA LYS A 130 5.63 8.82 -4.60
C LYS A 130 4.63 9.29 -3.53
N TYR A 131 4.91 8.99 -2.27
CA TYR A 131 3.99 9.16 -1.14
C TYR A 131 4.66 9.81 0.10
N PRO A 132 5.31 10.97 -0.03
CA PRO A 132 6.09 11.57 1.06
C PRO A 132 5.26 11.87 2.31
N GLY A 133 4.05 12.40 2.15
CA GLY A 133 3.15 12.73 3.25
C GLY A 133 2.56 11.48 3.90
N CYS A 134 2.09 10.53 3.09
CA CYS A 134 1.53 9.30 3.62
C CYS A 134 2.57 8.50 4.43
N VAL A 135 3.81 8.38 3.92
CA VAL A 135 4.93 7.75 4.66
C VAL A 135 5.16 8.47 5.98
N ALA A 136 5.26 9.80 5.97
CA ALA A 136 5.46 10.59 7.19
C ALA A 136 4.30 10.43 8.20
N ALA A 137 3.08 10.22 7.73
CA ALA A 137 1.91 10.07 8.57
C ALA A 137 1.69 8.65 9.14
N MET A 138 2.33 7.61 8.58
CA MET A 138 2.04 6.21 8.94
C MET A 138 2.04 5.95 10.44
N HIS A 139 3.08 6.41 11.14
CA HIS A 139 3.22 6.20 12.58
C HIS A 139 2.09 6.83 13.42
N LEU A 140 1.38 7.83 12.89
CA LEU A 140 0.25 8.51 13.52
C LEU A 140 -1.09 7.79 13.27
N LEU A 141 -1.17 6.98 12.20
CA LEU A 141 -2.41 6.35 11.75
C LEU A 141 -2.60 4.94 12.29
N TYR A 142 -1.51 4.16 12.46
CA TYR A 142 -1.59 2.83 13.03
C TYR A 142 -2.24 2.86 14.41
N GLN A 143 -3.32 2.09 14.56
CA GLN A 143 -3.97 1.85 15.86
C GLN A 143 -3.26 0.65 16.49
N ASN A 144 -2.85 0.77 17.75
CA ASN A 144 -2.41 -0.38 18.53
C ASN A 144 -3.61 -1.29 18.84
#